data_AF-A0A428TBT5-F1
#
_entry.id   AF-A0A428TBT5-F1
#
_cell.length_a   1.000
_cell.length_b   1.000
_cell.length_c   1.000
_cell.angle_alpha   90.00
_cell.angle_beta   90.00
_cell.angle_gamma   90.00
#
_symmetry.space_group_name_H-M   'P 1'
#
loop_
_entity.id
_entity.type
_entity.pdbx_description
1 polymer ?
#
loop_
_entity_poly.entity_id
_entity_poly.type
_entity_poly.pdbx_seq_one_letter_code
_entity_poly.pdbx_strand_id
1 'polypeptide(L)'
;MRQLDKVSTLELIRENKEWFAKKSCIRDDVLSFKRGFDSYGRGMPILHLACYLGLKHLAEHVLDEKLILSRLQMQLVVNKSFKASLLAKLTPLYLASVEGHEQVVSLLLDRGADPTKPSGLYIYTSPLEEAVERGHMGIFHQLARTKKGQRMIQCQVSQQACGDSLLNCAARSGSEDLCNELIEKYKFSVNASFGKNGWTPLASAILNGNIHLARRLIQRHKASTDNHVILLNASYKRFALYSDALSFLVEEMEVNINAVDDNGGTFLHSKELLDLPGTRLLLLLETLLALGYNFRRVNHAHETLLHSMISARGQYSGGEEMIQPVIAFLVGKVRIDINTQDRKGRTATVPRDIPVYDLFIDNKFVDATGDDFTVYNPATEEKIITIKGASEKDVDKAVNAAHRAFKSEWSDLVAVDRYALLYKIAELVDRDRKLLASIDAFDNGKTTEDMAIVRDEIFGPVVAIAKFSTVDKVVAKANDTSYGLAAALFTKKVARAYTIAHRLQARIVWINSSGDSHFGIPFCGYKPSGIGREFGQYALDAYTQSKAVHVNLGSKL
;
A
#
# COMPACT_ATOMS: atom_id res chain seq x y z
N MET A 1 -6.61 -8.70 30.08
CA MET A 1 -6.83 -8.38 31.51
C MET A 1 -6.98 -9.65 32.34
N ARG A 2 -5.92 -10.05 33.06
CA ARG A 2 -5.88 -10.56 34.45
C ARG A 2 -4.75 -11.58 34.64
N GLN A 3 -3.87 -11.22 35.57
CA GLN A 3 -2.98 -12.08 36.37
C GLN A 3 -1.69 -12.61 35.73
N LEU A 4 -0.71 -11.73 35.63
CA LEU A 4 0.72 -12.01 35.84
C LEU A 4 1.32 -10.79 36.56
N ASP A 5 1.96 -10.84 37.72
CA ASP A 5 1.81 -11.73 38.86
C ASP A 5 1.92 -10.84 40.11
N LYS A 6 0.78 -10.53 40.75
CA LYS A 6 0.78 -9.85 42.05
C LYS A 6 1.62 -10.64 43.06
N VAL A 7 1.72 -11.97 42.93
CA VAL A 7 2.43 -12.84 43.86
C VAL A 7 3.94 -12.64 43.73
N SER A 8 4.54 -12.70 42.54
CA SER A 8 5.98 -12.42 42.34
C SER A 8 6.39 -11.02 42.81
N THR A 9 5.60 -9.97 42.52
CA THR A 9 5.90 -8.62 43.03
C THR A 9 5.68 -8.52 44.54
N LEU A 10 4.66 -9.17 45.09
CA LEU A 10 4.41 -9.21 46.54
C LEU A 10 5.41 -10.10 47.29
N GLU A 11 5.97 -11.13 46.67
CA GLU A 11 7.06 -11.97 47.17
C GLU A 11 8.36 -11.18 47.17
N LEU A 12 8.67 -10.47 46.08
CA LEU A 12 9.79 -9.52 46.02
C LEU A 12 9.66 -8.39 47.04
N ILE A 13 8.43 -7.99 47.40
CA ILE A 13 8.14 -7.04 48.46
C ILE A 13 8.21 -7.70 49.85
N ARG A 14 7.81 -8.97 49.98
CA ARG A 14 7.75 -9.71 51.25
C ARG A 14 9.09 -10.23 51.73
N GLU A 15 9.94 -10.75 50.85
CA GLU A 15 11.27 -11.30 51.17
C GLU A 15 12.29 -10.23 51.61
N ASN A 16 11.86 -8.97 51.57
CA ASN A 16 12.72 -7.83 51.25
C ASN A 16 12.16 -6.55 51.92
N LYS A 17 11.31 -6.71 52.93
CA LYS A 17 10.53 -5.63 53.58
C LYS A 17 11.38 -4.53 54.21
N GLU A 18 12.60 -4.82 54.64
CA GLU A 18 13.45 -3.86 55.36
C GLU A 18 13.97 -2.71 54.49
N TRP A 19 14.20 -2.92 53.18
CA TRP A 19 14.67 -1.86 52.28
C TRP A 19 13.54 -0.95 51.78
N PHE A 20 12.34 -1.50 51.55
CA PHE A 20 11.15 -0.72 51.18
C PHE A 20 10.78 0.35 52.23
N ALA A 21 11.12 0.11 53.49
CA ALA A 21 10.85 1.02 54.59
C ALA A 21 11.90 2.13 54.76
N LYS A 22 13.14 1.94 54.27
CA LYS A 22 14.28 2.82 54.56
C LYS A 22 14.64 3.81 53.45
N LYS A 23 14.33 3.55 52.17
CA LYS A 23 14.63 4.46 51.05
C LYS A 23 13.41 4.65 50.15
N SER A 24 12.85 5.87 50.12
CA SER A 24 11.64 6.20 49.34
C SER A 24 11.81 6.00 47.83
N CYS A 25 13.00 6.28 47.28
CA CYS A 25 13.26 6.19 45.84
C CYS A 25 13.14 4.76 45.27
N ILE A 26 13.54 3.72 46.01
CA ILE A 26 13.40 2.32 45.55
C ILE A 26 11.93 1.90 45.58
N ARG A 27 11.15 2.42 46.53
CA ARG A 27 9.71 2.19 46.59
C ARG A 27 9.00 2.80 45.39
N ASP A 28 9.40 3.98 44.95
CA ASP A 28 8.85 4.63 43.76
C ASP A 28 9.19 3.87 42.47
N ASP A 29 10.42 3.36 42.34
CA ASP A 29 10.86 2.48 41.24
C ASP A 29 9.99 1.20 41.16
N VAL A 30 9.67 0.57 42.29
CA VAL A 30 8.83 -0.65 42.34
C VAL A 30 7.34 -0.33 42.17
N LEU A 31 6.90 0.90 42.43
CA LEU A 31 5.53 1.32 42.12
C LEU A 31 5.34 1.63 40.64
N SER A 32 6.36 2.20 39.97
CA SER A 32 6.37 2.39 38.51
C SER A 32 6.32 1.04 37.79
N PHE A 33 7.06 0.05 38.33
CA PHE A 33 7.07 -1.35 37.90
C PHE A 33 5.66 -1.98 37.79
N LYS A 34 4.74 -1.63 38.70
CA LYS A 34 3.36 -2.17 38.72
C LYS A 34 2.47 -1.62 37.59
N ARG A 35 2.83 -0.48 36.99
CA ARG A 35 2.01 0.22 35.98
C ARG A 35 2.40 -0.11 34.53
N GLY A 36 3.62 -0.60 34.28
CA GLY A 36 4.17 -0.76 32.92
C GLY A 36 4.15 -2.16 32.32
N PHE A 37 3.53 -3.16 32.97
CA PHE A 37 3.68 -4.57 32.57
C PHE A 37 2.48 -5.07 31.78
N ASP A 38 2.58 -5.08 30.45
CA ASP A 38 1.60 -5.79 29.60
C ASP A 38 2.20 -6.56 28.40
N SER A 39 3.54 -6.67 28.22
CA SER A 39 4.04 -7.30 26.98
C SER A 39 5.33 -8.15 26.97
N TYR A 40 6.14 -8.31 28.03
CA TYR A 40 7.31 -9.22 27.96
C TYR A 40 7.63 -10.00 29.25
N GLY A 41 7.59 -11.34 29.14
CA GLY A 41 8.49 -12.29 29.80
C GLY A 41 8.20 -12.74 31.24
N ARG A 42 7.61 -13.93 31.41
CA ARG A 42 7.81 -14.75 32.63
C ARG A 42 9.29 -15.19 32.69
N GLY A 43 9.98 -14.96 33.81
CA GLY A 43 11.30 -15.56 34.09
C GLY A 43 12.56 -14.71 33.83
N MET A 44 12.45 -13.39 33.69
CA MET A 44 13.60 -12.49 33.55
C MET A 44 14.25 -12.17 34.91
N PRO A 45 15.59 -12.18 35.05
CA PRO A 45 16.23 -11.82 36.33
C PRO A 45 15.99 -10.35 36.69
N ILE A 46 15.84 -10.06 37.99
CA ILE A 46 15.52 -8.71 38.52
C ILE A 46 16.47 -7.63 37.99
N LEU A 47 17.78 -7.92 37.89
CA LEU A 47 18.76 -6.98 37.36
C LEU A 47 18.49 -6.63 35.89
N HIS A 48 18.16 -7.61 35.05
CA HIS A 48 17.88 -7.36 33.63
C HIS A 48 16.62 -6.52 33.46
N LEU A 49 15.63 -6.78 34.30
CA LEU A 49 14.36 -6.06 34.29
C LEU A 49 14.49 -4.62 34.81
N ALA A 50 15.28 -4.41 35.87
CA ALA A 50 15.64 -3.08 36.36
C ALA A 50 16.38 -2.27 35.28
N CYS A 51 17.30 -2.92 34.55
CA CYS A 51 18.02 -2.27 33.45
C CYS A 51 17.14 -1.95 32.24
N TYR A 52 16.17 -2.81 31.92
CA TYR A 52 15.20 -2.57 30.85
C TYR A 52 14.25 -1.40 31.18
N LEU A 53 13.77 -1.32 32.43
CA LEU A 53 12.82 -0.30 32.87
C LEU A 53 13.48 1.02 33.32
N GLY A 54 14.81 1.09 33.38
CA GLY A 54 15.54 2.28 33.80
C GLY A 54 15.55 2.52 35.31
N LEU A 55 15.29 1.49 36.12
CA LEU A 55 15.20 1.56 37.59
C LEU A 55 16.60 1.57 38.21
N LYS A 56 17.26 2.72 38.17
CA LYS A 56 18.66 2.88 38.63
C LYS A 56 18.87 2.43 40.07
N HIS A 57 18.01 2.86 41.00
CA HIS A 57 18.22 2.58 42.42
C HIS A 57 18.01 1.10 42.74
N LEU A 58 17.07 0.45 42.04
CA LEU A 58 16.88 -0.99 42.11
C LEU A 58 18.08 -1.74 41.52
N ALA A 59 18.60 -1.31 40.37
CA ALA A 59 19.78 -1.90 39.76
C ALA A 59 21.02 -1.77 40.65
N GLU A 60 21.23 -0.59 41.25
CA GLU A 60 22.32 -0.31 42.18
C GLU A 60 22.26 -1.22 43.40
N HIS A 61 21.08 -1.31 44.03
CA HIS A 61 20.88 -2.17 45.19
C HIS A 61 21.14 -3.65 44.90
N VAL A 62 20.66 -4.17 43.76
CA VAL A 62 20.88 -5.56 43.35
C VAL A 62 22.36 -5.85 43.06
N LEU A 63 23.11 -4.85 42.58
CA LEU A 63 24.56 -4.94 42.39
C LEU A 63 25.34 -4.82 43.71
N ASP A 64 24.80 -4.15 44.73
CA ASP A 64 25.44 -3.93 46.03
C ASP A 64 25.21 -5.06 47.03
N GLU A 65 24.01 -5.66 47.08
CA GLU A 65 23.67 -6.73 48.05
C GLU A 65 24.37 -8.06 47.77
N LYS A 66 24.68 -8.35 46.50
CA LYS A 66 25.45 -9.53 46.15
C LYS A 66 26.93 -9.20 46.28
N LEU A 67 27.53 -9.63 47.39
CA LEU A 67 28.97 -9.66 47.68
C LEU A 67 29.73 -10.64 46.77
N ILE A 68 29.34 -10.69 45.51
CA ILE A 68 29.83 -11.56 44.46
C ILE A 68 29.93 -10.66 43.24
N LEU A 69 31.06 -10.70 42.57
CA LEU A 69 31.17 -10.99 41.14
C LEU A 69 32.55 -10.47 40.74
N SER A 70 33.54 -11.35 40.86
CA SER A 70 34.79 -11.23 40.11
C SER A 70 34.48 -10.84 38.65
N ARG A 71 35.41 -10.17 37.96
CA ARG A 71 35.29 -9.68 36.57
C ARG A 71 34.63 -10.65 35.57
N LEU A 72 34.69 -11.96 35.84
CA LEU A 72 34.12 -13.08 35.08
C LEU A 72 32.62 -13.32 35.30
N GLN A 73 32.09 -12.87 36.43
CA GLN A 73 30.80 -13.26 36.95
C GLN A 73 29.74 -12.18 36.61
N MET A 74 30.18 -10.92 36.44
CA MET A 74 29.43 -9.87 35.71
C MET A 74 29.18 -10.22 34.23
N GLN A 75 30.01 -11.10 33.63
CA GLN A 75 29.78 -11.62 32.27
C GLN A 75 28.73 -12.75 32.22
N LEU A 76 28.38 -13.34 33.37
CA LEU A 76 27.56 -14.55 33.49
C LEU A 76 26.64 -14.42 34.72
N VAL A 77 25.70 -13.48 34.70
CA VAL A 77 24.57 -13.52 35.63
C VAL A 77 23.45 -14.35 35.00
N VAL A 78 23.70 -15.65 34.88
CA VAL A 78 22.63 -16.64 34.84
C VAL A 78 22.89 -17.61 35.99
N ASN A 79 21.97 -17.56 36.94
CA ASN A 79 21.91 -18.42 38.11
C ASN A 79 22.07 -19.89 37.69
N LYS A 80 22.92 -20.67 38.39
CA LYS A 80 23.10 -22.11 38.16
C LYS A 80 21.82 -22.94 38.35
N SER A 81 20.70 -22.34 38.74
CA SER A 81 19.40 -23.00 38.93
C SER A 81 18.32 -22.63 37.91
N PHE A 82 18.59 -21.75 36.93
CA PHE A 82 17.56 -21.40 35.93
C PHE A 82 17.70 -22.25 34.67
N LYS A 83 16.84 -23.26 34.53
CA LYS A 83 16.76 -24.06 33.29
C LYS A 83 16.42 -23.13 32.12
N ALA A 84 17.26 -23.21 31.10
CA ALA A 84 17.34 -22.33 29.96
C ALA A 84 15.99 -22.08 29.27
N SER A 85 15.60 -20.80 29.19
CA SER A 85 14.73 -20.28 28.14
C SER A 85 15.53 -19.31 27.28
N LEU A 86 15.04 -19.01 26.07
CA LEU A 86 15.64 -18.20 25.00
C LEU A 86 16.32 -16.87 25.46
N LEU A 87 15.93 -16.35 26.63
CA LEU A 87 16.33 -15.07 27.22
C LEU A 87 17.73 -15.05 27.85
N ALA A 88 18.40 -16.20 28.01
CA ALA A 88 19.71 -16.34 28.65
C ALA A 88 20.90 -15.69 27.89
N LYS A 89 20.65 -14.98 26.79
CA LYS A 89 21.67 -14.38 25.90
C LYS A 89 21.68 -12.85 25.88
N LEU A 90 20.82 -12.19 26.64
CA LEU A 90 20.75 -10.72 26.74
C LEU A 90 21.55 -10.24 27.96
N THR A 91 22.45 -9.29 27.78
CA THR A 91 23.18 -8.68 28.92
C THR A 91 22.41 -7.51 29.53
N PRO A 92 22.58 -7.20 30.83
CA PRO A 92 21.94 -6.03 31.46
C PRO A 92 22.37 -4.71 30.80
N LEU A 93 23.63 -4.62 30.38
CA LEU A 93 24.17 -3.44 29.69
C LEU A 93 23.52 -3.27 28.31
N TYR A 94 23.30 -4.36 27.58
CA TYR A 94 22.57 -4.31 26.31
C TYR A 94 21.16 -3.75 26.50
N LEU A 95 20.39 -4.28 27.45
CA LEU A 95 19.01 -3.83 27.69
C LEU A 95 18.91 -2.35 28.11
N ALA A 96 19.81 -1.89 28.99
CA ALA A 96 19.86 -0.47 29.36
C ALA A 96 20.24 0.42 28.17
N SER A 97 21.09 -0.09 27.26
CA SER A 97 21.49 0.63 26.04
C SER A 97 20.39 0.68 24.99
N VAL A 98 19.62 -0.41 24.83
CA VAL A 98 18.43 -0.50 23.94
C VAL A 98 17.40 0.58 24.33
N GLU A 99 17.09 0.69 25.62
CA GLU A 99 16.01 1.56 26.09
C GLU A 99 16.46 3.01 26.38
N GLY A 100 17.76 3.33 26.28
CA GLY A 100 18.24 4.71 26.42
C GLY A 100 18.50 5.16 27.87
N HIS A 101 18.69 4.23 28.81
CA HIS A 101 18.82 4.55 30.24
C HIS A 101 20.26 4.93 30.64
N GLU A 102 20.69 6.15 30.29
CA GLU A 102 22.06 6.64 30.49
C GLU A 102 22.61 6.46 31.92
N GLN A 103 21.80 6.69 32.94
CA GLN A 103 22.25 6.59 34.33
C GLN A 103 22.48 5.14 34.77
N VAL A 104 21.72 4.20 34.21
CA VAL A 104 21.89 2.77 34.47
C VAL A 104 23.09 2.24 33.70
N VAL A 105 23.32 2.70 32.48
CA VAL A 105 24.54 2.38 31.71
C VAL A 105 25.78 2.83 32.47
N SER A 106 25.82 4.07 32.97
CA SER A 106 26.95 4.58 33.76
C SER A 106 27.24 3.69 34.96
N LEU A 107 26.20 3.36 35.73
CA LEU A 107 26.31 2.44 36.87
C LEU A 107 26.90 1.09 36.47
N LEU A 108 26.39 0.47 35.40
CA LEU A 108 26.88 -0.84 34.94
C LEU A 108 28.34 -0.79 34.47
N LEU A 109 28.74 0.29 33.80
CA LEU A 109 30.12 0.49 33.35
C LEU A 109 31.07 0.72 34.53
N ASP A 110 30.65 1.49 35.53
CA ASP A 110 31.41 1.70 36.78
C ASP A 110 31.64 0.38 37.53
N ARG A 111 30.68 -0.55 37.45
CA ARG A 111 30.82 -1.91 37.99
C ARG A 111 31.60 -2.87 37.09
N GLY A 112 32.05 -2.44 35.91
CA GLY A 112 32.91 -3.21 35.02
C GLY A 112 32.19 -4.06 33.98
N ALA A 113 30.97 -3.67 33.59
CA ALA A 113 30.23 -4.34 32.52
C ALA A 113 31.00 -4.27 31.19
N ASP A 114 30.91 -5.33 30.37
CA ASP A 114 31.68 -5.45 29.14
C ASP A 114 30.90 -4.88 27.94
N PRO A 115 31.33 -3.75 27.34
CA PRO A 115 30.60 -3.10 26.25
C PRO A 115 30.69 -3.85 24.92
N THR A 116 31.54 -4.87 24.81
CA THR A 116 31.78 -5.62 23.55
C THR A 116 31.03 -6.93 23.49
N LYS A 117 30.24 -7.29 24.51
CA LYS A 117 29.56 -8.58 24.54
C LYS A 117 28.28 -8.52 23.69
N PRO A 118 28.21 -9.21 22.54
CA PRO A 118 27.04 -9.14 21.69
C PRO A 118 25.87 -9.88 22.34
N SER A 119 24.66 -9.33 22.18
CA SER A 119 23.42 -9.76 22.80
C SER A 119 22.27 -9.53 21.82
N GLY A 120 21.26 -10.38 21.83
CA GLY A 120 20.06 -10.19 21.01
C GLY A 120 19.24 -11.46 20.85
N LEU A 121 17.96 -11.30 20.51
CA LEU A 121 17.02 -12.42 20.34
C LEU A 121 17.10 -13.04 18.94
N TYR A 122 17.37 -12.23 17.92
CA TYR A 122 17.38 -12.63 16.51
C TYR A 122 18.68 -12.27 15.80
N ILE A 123 19.27 -11.13 16.16
CA ILE A 123 20.55 -10.63 15.65
C ILE A 123 21.41 -10.30 16.87
N TYR A 124 22.64 -10.83 16.93
CA TYR A 124 23.56 -10.53 18.02
C TYR A 124 24.27 -9.21 17.74
N THR A 125 23.90 -8.15 18.45
CA THR A 125 24.52 -6.81 18.35
C THR A 125 25.17 -6.42 19.67
N SER A 126 26.23 -5.62 19.61
CA SER A 126 26.86 -5.09 20.82
C SER A 126 26.03 -3.94 21.43
N PRO A 127 26.14 -3.68 22.75
CA PRO A 127 25.52 -2.51 23.38
C PRO A 127 25.88 -1.17 22.70
N LEU A 128 27.10 -1.05 22.15
CA LEU A 128 27.53 0.15 21.42
C LEU A 128 26.79 0.29 20.08
N GLU A 129 26.73 -0.77 19.29
CA GLU A 129 26.05 -0.74 17.99
C GLU A 129 24.56 -0.43 18.17
N GLU A 130 23.93 -0.98 19.20
CA GLU A 130 22.53 -0.71 19.52
C GLU A 130 22.30 0.72 20.02
N ALA A 131 23.18 1.25 20.86
CA ALA A 131 23.11 2.65 21.29
C ALA A 131 23.20 3.59 20.08
N VAL A 132 24.06 3.28 19.12
CA VAL A 132 24.20 4.05 17.88
C VAL A 132 22.98 3.87 16.97
N GLU A 133 22.48 2.64 16.79
CA GLU A 133 21.29 2.33 16.00
C GLU A 133 20.05 3.11 16.47
N ARG A 134 19.94 3.33 17.78
CA ARG A 134 18.82 4.04 18.40
C ARG A 134 19.08 5.53 18.59
N GLY A 135 20.26 6.03 18.26
CA GLY A 135 20.59 7.45 18.36
C GLY A 135 20.94 7.94 19.77
N HIS A 136 21.23 7.04 20.72
CA HIS A 136 21.49 7.39 22.12
C HIS A 136 22.90 7.95 22.34
N MET A 137 23.07 9.24 22.04
CA MET A 137 24.36 9.96 22.12
C MET A 137 25.08 9.84 23.46
N GLY A 138 24.39 10.06 24.58
CA GLY A 138 25.01 10.01 25.90
C GLY A 138 25.57 8.61 26.22
N ILE A 139 24.83 7.56 25.84
CA ILE A 139 25.27 6.16 25.98
C ILE A 139 26.46 5.87 25.08
N PHE A 140 26.44 6.34 23.83
CA PHE A 140 27.59 6.23 22.92
C PHE A 140 28.85 6.85 23.55
N HIS A 141 28.77 8.07 24.10
CA HIS A 141 29.91 8.71 24.75
C HIS A 141 30.41 7.95 25.97
N GLN A 142 29.52 7.42 26.80
CA GLN A 142 29.89 6.60 27.96
C GLN A 142 30.64 5.33 27.53
N LEU A 143 30.13 4.62 26.51
CA LEU A 143 30.76 3.41 25.98
C LEU A 143 32.09 3.72 25.26
N ALA A 144 32.16 4.82 24.50
CA ALA A 144 33.35 5.29 23.79
C ALA A 144 34.46 5.81 24.71
N ARG A 145 34.18 6.08 26.00
CA ARG A 145 35.23 6.37 27.01
C ARG A 145 35.96 5.11 27.47
N THR A 146 35.36 3.94 27.33
CA THR A 146 36.00 2.68 27.75
C THR A 146 37.07 2.25 26.75
N LYS A 147 38.20 1.71 27.24
CA LYS A 147 39.28 1.19 26.36
C LYS A 147 38.76 0.13 25.37
N LYS A 148 37.82 -0.71 25.82
CA LYS A 148 37.21 -1.75 24.99
C LYS A 148 36.29 -1.17 23.92
N GLY A 149 35.48 -0.17 24.26
CA GLY A 149 34.64 0.56 23.31
C GLY A 149 35.46 1.28 22.24
N GLN A 150 36.53 1.98 22.63
CA GLN A 150 37.45 2.63 21.68
C GLN A 150 38.08 1.63 20.72
N ARG A 151 38.53 0.48 21.23
CA ARG A 151 39.08 -0.59 20.39
C ARG A 151 38.03 -1.10 19.40
N MET A 152 36.78 -1.25 19.81
CA MET A 152 35.70 -1.71 18.92
C MET A 152 35.41 -0.72 17.79
N ILE A 153 35.32 0.58 18.10
CA ILE A 153 35.18 1.65 17.10
C ILE A 153 36.36 1.61 16.11
N GLN A 154 37.58 1.51 16.63
CA GLN A 154 38.78 1.45 15.80
C GLN A 154 38.83 0.19 14.91
N CYS A 155 38.37 -0.96 15.41
CA CYS A 155 38.31 -2.19 14.63
C CYS A 155 37.34 -2.05 13.45
N GLN A 156 36.20 -1.41 13.63
CA GLN A 156 35.23 -1.18 12.55
C GLN A 156 35.76 -0.21 11.49
N VAL A 157 36.59 0.76 11.86
CA VAL A 157 37.32 1.60 10.90
C VAL A 157 38.31 0.77 10.06
N SER A 158 38.85 -0.32 10.61
CA SER A 158 39.91 -1.13 10.00
C SER A 158 39.44 -2.38 9.24
N GLN A 159 38.21 -2.86 9.43
CA GLN A 159 37.73 -4.13 8.87
C GLN A 159 36.68 -3.93 7.78
N GLN A 160 36.95 -4.49 6.59
CA GLN A 160 36.00 -4.58 5.47
C GLN A 160 34.92 -5.68 5.64
N ALA A 161 34.99 -6.48 6.71
CA ALA A 161 34.24 -7.74 6.84
C ALA A 161 33.24 -7.79 8.02
N CYS A 162 32.75 -6.64 8.51
CA CYS A 162 31.65 -6.60 9.48
C CYS A 162 30.30 -6.43 8.78
N GLY A 163 29.24 -7.01 9.37
CA GLY A 163 27.92 -7.17 8.74
C GLY A 163 27.21 -5.86 8.39
N ASP A 164 27.41 -4.79 9.17
CA ASP A 164 26.99 -3.42 8.86
C ASP A 164 27.91 -2.43 9.60
N SER A 165 28.14 -1.24 9.03
CA SER A 165 29.06 -0.24 9.64
C SER A 165 28.39 0.55 10.75
N LEU A 166 29.15 0.97 11.77
CA LEU A 166 28.65 1.85 12.83
C LEU A 166 28.10 3.17 12.28
N LEU A 167 28.69 3.68 11.19
CA LEU A 167 28.18 4.87 10.51
C LEU A 167 26.86 4.58 9.78
N ASN A 168 26.66 3.37 9.25
CA ASN A 168 25.37 2.96 8.69
C ASN A 168 24.31 2.88 9.80
N CYS A 169 24.62 2.30 10.96
CA CYS A 169 23.72 2.29 12.12
C CYS A 169 23.34 3.73 12.54
N ALA A 170 24.32 4.63 12.62
CA ALA A 170 24.07 6.04 12.95
C ALA A 170 23.15 6.70 11.91
N ALA A 171 23.41 6.44 10.61
CA ALA A 171 22.57 6.97 9.53
C ALA A 171 21.13 6.42 9.58
N ARG A 172 20.95 5.16 10.01
CA ARG A 172 19.63 4.56 10.22
C ARG A 172 18.87 5.20 11.39
N SER A 173 19.57 5.57 12.45
CA SER A 173 18.98 6.27 13.60
C SER A 173 18.43 7.66 13.25
N GLY A 174 18.97 8.31 12.21
CA GLY A 174 18.65 9.69 11.85
C GLY A 174 19.42 10.75 12.65
N SER A 175 20.34 10.36 13.54
CA SER A 175 21.13 11.29 14.35
C SER A 175 22.26 11.94 13.55
N GLU A 176 22.06 13.21 13.18
CA GLU A 176 23.08 14.03 12.49
C GLU A 176 24.35 14.19 13.34
N ASP A 177 24.19 14.36 14.66
CA ASP A 177 25.31 14.54 15.58
C ASP A 177 26.20 13.28 15.68
N LEU A 178 25.59 12.09 15.75
CA LEU A 178 26.35 10.83 15.71
C LEU A 178 27.12 10.69 14.40
N CYS A 179 26.47 10.94 13.27
CA CYS A 179 27.11 10.85 11.95
C CYS A 179 28.30 11.84 11.85
N ASN A 180 28.10 13.08 12.28
CA ASN A 180 29.14 14.11 12.28
C ASN A 180 30.32 13.69 13.17
N GLU A 181 30.07 13.21 14.39
CA GLU A 181 31.14 12.79 15.30
C GLU A 181 31.90 11.57 14.74
N LEU A 182 31.21 10.57 14.20
CA LEU A 182 31.87 9.39 13.61
C LEU A 182 32.75 9.76 12.40
N ILE A 183 32.28 10.67 11.53
CA ILE A 183 33.04 11.11 10.34
C ILE A 183 34.22 12.02 10.75
N GLU A 184 33.96 13.05 11.55
CA GLU A 184 34.95 14.11 11.82
C GLU A 184 36.00 13.67 12.84
N LYS A 185 35.58 13.02 13.94
CA LYS A 185 36.46 12.63 15.06
C LYS A 185 37.06 11.24 14.86
N TYR A 186 36.24 10.25 14.47
CA TYR A 186 36.68 8.87 14.32
C TYR A 186 37.09 8.49 12.88
N LYS A 187 37.01 9.44 11.94
CA LYS A 187 37.49 9.31 10.54
C LYS A 187 36.82 8.17 9.77
N PHE A 188 35.55 7.89 10.04
CA PHE A 188 34.77 6.97 9.23
C PHE A 188 34.61 7.49 7.79
N SER A 189 34.77 6.61 6.81
CA SER A 189 34.53 6.95 5.41
C SER A 189 33.03 7.03 5.14
N VAL A 190 32.59 8.19 4.65
CA VAL A 190 31.18 8.47 4.30
C VAL A 190 30.66 7.62 3.13
N ASN A 191 31.56 7.11 2.29
CA ASN A 191 31.25 6.31 1.10
C ASN A 191 31.60 4.84 1.26
N ALA A 192 32.00 4.42 2.46
CA ALA A 192 32.30 3.01 2.68
C ALA A 192 31.02 2.17 2.63
N SER A 193 31.11 1.09 1.88
CA SER A 193 30.03 0.15 1.60
C SER A 193 30.31 -1.13 2.38
N PHE A 194 29.33 -1.60 3.15
CA PHE A 194 29.51 -2.74 4.05
C PHE A 194 28.42 -3.80 3.86
N GLY A 195 28.76 -5.04 4.23
CA GLY A 195 27.87 -6.19 4.14
C GLY A 195 27.67 -6.71 2.71
N LYS A 196 26.85 -7.78 2.59
CA LYS A 196 26.56 -8.44 1.29
C LYS A 196 25.75 -7.57 0.32
N ASN A 197 25.07 -6.55 0.83
CA ASN A 197 24.16 -5.69 0.07
C ASN A 197 24.80 -4.36 -0.36
N GLY A 198 26.03 -4.09 0.10
CA GLY A 198 26.78 -2.90 -0.30
C GLY A 198 26.21 -1.56 0.21
N TRP A 199 25.45 -1.55 1.30
CA TRP A 199 24.80 -0.34 1.80
C TRP A 199 25.83 0.73 2.22
N THR A 200 25.62 1.95 1.74
CA THR A 200 26.36 3.15 2.16
C THR A 200 25.60 3.88 3.28
N PRO A 201 26.27 4.78 4.03
CA PRO A 201 25.62 5.65 5.00
C PRO A 201 24.48 6.48 4.40
N LEU A 202 24.68 7.00 3.18
CA LEU A 202 23.65 7.75 2.45
C LEU A 202 22.42 6.89 2.16
N ALA A 203 22.63 5.68 1.63
CA ALA A 203 21.54 4.74 1.36
C ALA A 203 20.82 4.31 2.65
N SER A 204 21.55 4.17 3.75
CA SER A 204 21.00 3.84 5.07
C SER A 204 20.09 4.94 5.66
N ALA A 205 20.45 6.20 5.44
CA ALA A 205 19.61 7.36 5.80
C ALA A 205 18.32 7.39 4.97
N ILE A 206 18.43 7.17 3.65
CA ILE A 206 17.28 7.12 2.73
C ILE A 206 16.35 5.96 3.10
N LEU A 207 16.90 4.79 3.42
CA LEU A 207 16.14 3.62 3.85
C LEU A 207 15.25 3.92 5.07
N ASN A 208 15.65 4.83 5.95
CA ASN A 208 14.84 5.24 7.11
C ASN A 208 13.92 6.44 6.84
N GLY A 209 13.91 6.99 5.64
CA GLY A 209 13.16 8.20 5.31
C GLY A 209 13.79 9.49 5.86
N ASN A 210 15.06 9.45 6.29
CA ASN A 210 15.76 10.59 6.88
C ASN A 210 16.35 11.50 5.79
N ILE A 211 15.50 12.16 5.00
CA ILE A 211 15.91 12.99 3.85
C ILE A 211 16.78 14.18 4.28
N HIS A 212 16.49 14.77 5.44
CA HIS A 212 17.32 15.85 5.99
C HIS A 212 18.76 15.41 6.25
N LEU A 213 18.95 14.22 6.86
CA LEU A 213 20.27 13.66 7.10
C LEU A 213 20.97 13.31 5.78
N ALA A 214 20.25 12.72 4.81
CA ALA A 214 20.79 12.42 3.49
C ALA A 214 21.34 13.69 2.80
N ARG A 215 20.58 14.79 2.84
CA ARG A 215 20.99 16.09 2.30
C ARG A 215 22.25 16.62 2.99
N ARG A 216 22.36 16.47 4.31
CA ARG A 216 23.52 16.88 5.10
C ARG A 216 24.77 16.06 4.78
N LEU A 217 24.65 14.73 4.66
CA LEU A 217 25.76 13.85 4.28
C LEU A 217 26.34 14.23 2.92
N ILE A 218 25.50 14.65 1.97
CA ILE A 218 25.94 15.11 0.66
C ILE A 218 26.60 16.49 0.75
N GLN A 219 25.91 17.48 1.34
CA GLN A 219 26.38 18.87 1.37
C GLN A 219 27.65 19.07 2.21
N ARG A 220 27.72 18.45 3.40
CA ARG A 220 28.81 18.65 4.36
C ARG A 220 29.96 17.67 4.13
N HIS A 221 29.62 16.40 3.91
CA HIS A 221 30.59 15.31 3.90
C HIS A 221 30.88 14.76 2.50
N LYS A 222 30.25 15.29 1.44
CA LYS A 222 30.44 14.87 0.04
C LYS A 222 30.18 13.38 -0.17
N ALA A 223 29.09 12.86 0.43
CA ALA A 223 28.62 11.52 0.14
C ALA A 223 28.38 11.34 -1.37
N SER A 224 28.91 10.26 -1.95
CA SER A 224 28.78 9.94 -3.37
C SER A 224 27.36 9.49 -3.67
N THR A 225 26.83 10.02 -4.77
CA THR A 225 25.54 9.62 -5.33
C THR A 225 25.69 8.63 -6.49
N ASP A 226 26.91 8.25 -6.88
CA ASP A 226 27.21 7.52 -8.13
C ASP A 226 26.61 6.12 -8.19
N ASN A 227 26.38 5.48 -7.04
CA ASN A 227 25.75 4.16 -7.00
C ASN A 227 24.22 4.27 -6.98
N HIS A 228 23.67 4.64 -8.15
CA HIS A 228 22.26 4.94 -8.34
C HIS A 228 21.35 3.77 -7.96
N VAL A 229 21.74 2.53 -8.29
CA VAL A 229 20.94 1.32 -8.02
C VAL A 229 20.76 1.11 -6.51
N ILE A 230 21.83 1.29 -5.72
CA ILE A 230 21.75 1.13 -4.25
C ILE A 230 20.86 2.21 -3.62
N LEU A 231 20.96 3.46 -4.09
CA LEU A 231 20.11 4.55 -3.60
C LEU A 231 18.63 4.33 -3.93
N LEU A 232 18.35 3.87 -5.16
CA LEU A 232 17.00 3.51 -5.57
C LEU A 232 16.48 2.31 -4.75
N ASN A 233 17.31 1.30 -4.49
CA ASN A 233 16.97 0.19 -3.59
C ASN A 233 16.65 0.62 -2.16
N ALA A 234 17.39 1.60 -1.61
CA ALA A 234 17.08 2.16 -0.28
C ALA A 234 15.69 2.80 -0.25
N SER A 235 15.33 3.51 -1.32
CA SER A 235 14.13 4.34 -1.34
C SER A 235 12.82 3.55 -1.13
N TYR A 236 12.75 2.27 -1.54
CA TYR A 236 11.50 1.48 -1.48
C TYR A 236 11.49 0.33 -0.46
N LYS A 237 12.63 -0.01 0.17
CA LYS A 237 12.72 -1.19 1.05
C LYS A 237 12.04 -1.04 2.42
N ARG A 238 11.80 0.17 2.93
CA ARG A 238 11.20 0.39 4.25
C ARG A 238 9.84 1.08 4.18
N PHE A 239 8.92 0.57 4.99
CA PHE A 239 7.46 0.74 4.95
C PHE A 239 6.84 2.16 4.97
N ALA A 240 7.60 3.27 4.96
CA ALA A 240 7.06 4.56 5.38
C ALA A 240 6.81 5.62 4.29
N LEU A 241 7.74 5.95 3.37
CA LEU A 241 7.62 7.20 2.58
C LEU A 241 8.36 7.13 1.22
N TYR A 242 7.77 6.44 0.23
CA TYR A 242 8.43 6.19 -1.06
C TYR A 242 8.52 7.42 -1.98
N SER A 243 7.50 8.29 -1.97
CA SER A 243 7.44 9.44 -2.87
C SER A 243 8.57 10.44 -2.62
N ASP A 244 8.76 10.80 -1.35
CA ASP A 244 9.64 11.91 -0.99
C ASP A 244 11.10 11.53 -1.18
N ALA A 245 11.46 10.27 -0.87
CA ALA A 245 12.78 9.73 -1.13
C ALA A 245 13.10 9.64 -2.63
N LEU A 246 12.15 9.18 -3.46
CA LEU A 246 12.35 9.08 -4.90
C LEU A 246 12.43 10.45 -5.58
N SER A 247 11.53 11.38 -5.25
CA SER A 247 11.59 12.76 -5.75
C SER A 247 12.89 13.44 -5.31
N PHE A 248 13.31 13.28 -4.05
CA PHE A 248 14.60 13.80 -3.59
C PHE A 248 15.78 13.27 -4.41
N LEU A 249 15.83 11.96 -4.66
CA LEU A 249 16.91 11.35 -5.42
C LEU A 249 16.93 11.77 -6.90
N VAL A 250 15.77 11.80 -7.55
CA VAL A 250 15.68 12.05 -8.99
C VAL A 250 15.72 13.54 -9.33
N GLU A 251 14.97 14.36 -8.59
CA GLU A 251 14.79 15.78 -8.89
C GLU A 251 15.92 16.64 -8.30
N GLU A 252 16.37 16.34 -7.08
CA GLU A 252 17.43 17.14 -6.45
C GLU A 252 18.83 16.58 -6.70
N MET A 253 18.99 15.25 -6.68
CA MET A 253 20.31 14.60 -6.72
C MET A 253 20.68 14.03 -8.09
N GLU A 254 19.84 14.27 -9.11
CA GLU A 254 20.04 13.81 -10.50
C GLU A 254 20.29 12.30 -10.64
N VAL A 255 19.80 11.50 -9.70
CA VAL A 255 19.93 10.04 -9.76
C VAL A 255 19.14 9.51 -10.95
N ASN A 256 19.85 8.84 -11.86
CA ASN A 256 19.24 8.15 -13.00
C ASN A 256 18.32 7.03 -12.49
N ILE A 257 17.01 7.28 -12.52
CA ILE A 257 15.95 6.34 -12.14
C ILE A 257 15.97 5.04 -12.96
N ASN A 258 16.60 5.07 -14.15
CA ASN A 258 16.76 3.94 -15.07
C ASN A 258 18.15 3.28 -14.97
N ALA A 259 18.89 3.54 -13.88
CA ALA A 259 20.15 2.88 -13.62
C ALA A 259 19.99 1.35 -13.55
N VAL A 260 21.03 0.65 -13.98
CA VAL A 260 21.05 -0.81 -14.05
C VAL A 260 22.14 -1.39 -13.19
N ASP A 261 21.86 -2.57 -12.65
CA ASP A 261 22.83 -3.42 -11.98
C ASP A 261 23.74 -4.15 -12.99
N ASP A 262 24.66 -4.96 -12.48
CA ASP A 262 25.59 -5.76 -13.29
C ASP A 262 24.87 -6.77 -14.21
N ASN A 263 23.62 -7.11 -13.92
CA ASN A 263 22.78 -8.00 -14.72
C ASN A 263 21.96 -7.23 -15.79
N GLY A 264 22.16 -5.92 -15.92
CA GLY A 264 21.42 -5.06 -16.83
C GLY A 264 19.97 -4.83 -16.41
N GLY A 265 19.60 -5.30 -15.22
CA GLY A 265 18.29 -5.11 -14.62
C GLY A 265 18.23 -3.78 -13.89
N THR A 266 17.10 -3.10 -13.97
CA THR A 266 16.83 -1.96 -13.10
C THR A 266 16.54 -2.43 -11.67
N PHE A 267 16.49 -1.50 -10.72
CA PHE A 267 16.19 -1.81 -9.32
C PHE A 267 14.85 -2.54 -9.10
N LEU A 268 13.86 -2.37 -9.99
CA LEU A 268 12.59 -3.10 -9.93
C LEU A 268 12.66 -4.56 -10.43
N HIS A 269 13.72 -4.96 -11.15
CA HIS A 269 13.92 -6.37 -11.54
C HIS A 269 14.38 -7.23 -10.35
N SER A 270 14.60 -6.63 -9.17
CA SER A 270 14.87 -7.36 -7.94
C SER A 270 13.61 -8.07 -7.43
N LYS A 271 13.78 -9.27 -6.88
CA LYS A 271 12.68 -10.07 -6.29
C LYS A 271 12.02 -9.38 -5.09
N GLU A 272 12.74 -8.45 -4.47
CA GLU A 272 12.41 -7.81 -3.19
C GLU A 272 11.33 -6.72 -3.34
N LEU A 273 11.10 -6.23 -4.56
CA LEU A 273 9.99 -5.32 -4.87
C LEU A 273 8.63 -5.94 -4.50
N LEU A 274 8.57 -7.26 -4.55
CA LEU A 274 7.36 -8.05 -4.38
C LEU A 274 7.07 -8.40 -2.93
N ASP A 275 7.80 -7.86 -1.95
CA ASP A 275 7.42 -7.96 -0.53
C ASP A 275 6.48 -6.83 -0.10
N LEU A 276 6.20 -5.86 -0.98
CA LEU A 276 5.31 -4.74 -0.70
C LEU A 276 3.83 -5.14 -0.78
N PRO A 277 2.96 -4.61 0.10
CA PRO A 277 1.51 -4.73 -0.05
C PRO A 277 1.05 -4.15 -1.39
N GLY A 278 0.16 -4.83 -2.11
CA GLY A 278 -0.22 -4.50 -3.49
C GLY A 278 -0.75 -3.08 -3.72
N THR A 279 -1.43 -2.47 -2.74
CA THR A 279 -1.88 -1.07 -2.82
C THR A 279 -0.72 -0.06 -2.80
N ARG A 280 0.36 -0.36 -2.08
CA ARG A 280 1.55 0.50 -2.01
C ARG A 280 2.43 0.35 -3.24
N LEU A 281 2.46 -0.87 -3.80
CA LEU A 281 3.19 -1.14 -5.03
C LEU A 281 2.61 -0.34 -6.22
N LEU A 282 1.28 -0.23 -6.34
CA LEU A 282 0.66 0.62 -7.37
C LEU A 282 1.05 2.09 -7.25
N LEU A 283 0.99 2.67 -6.04
CA LEU A 283 1.36 4.06 -5.81
C LEU A 283 2.85 4.32 -6.14
N LEU A 284 3.72 3.37 -5.79
CA LEU A 284 5.13 3.39 -6.16
C LEU A 284 5.29 3.42 -7.69
N LEU A 285 4.62 2.52 -8.41
CA LEU A 285 4.71 2.45 -9.88
C LEU A 285 4.16 3.71 -10.56
N GLU A 286 3.10 4.32 -10.02
CA GLU A 286 2.60 5.61 -10.50
C GLU A 286 3.61 6.73 -10.32
N THR A 287 4.26 6.77 -9.16
CA THR A 287 5.31 7.74 -8.86
C THR A 287 6.50 7.55 -9.80
N LEU A 288 6.94 6.31 -10.01
CA LEU A 288 8.03 5.99 -10.93
C LEU A 288 7.69 6.36 -12.38
N LEU A 289 6.45 6.15 -12.81
CA LEU A 289 5.98 6.59 -14.12
C LEU A 289 6.05 8.11 -14.26
N ALA A 290 5.64 8.86 -13.23
CA ALA A 290 5.72 10.32 -13.22
C ALA A 290 7.18 10.82 -13.27
N LEU A 291 8.10 10.10 -12.63
CA LEU A 291 9.53 10.39 -12.63
C LEU A 291 10.29 9.87 -13.87
N GLY A 292 9.59 9.35 -14.89
CA GLY A 292 10.20 8.95 -16.16
C GLY A 292 10.87 7.58 -16.16
N TYR A 293 10.46 6.67 -15.27
CA TYR A 293 10.96 5.30 -15.24
C TYR A 293 10.54 4.51 -16.48
N ASN A 294 11.50 3.78 -17.06
CA ASN A 294 11.33 2.95 -18.25
C ASN A 294 11.00 1.50 -17.85
N PHE A 295 9.70 1.24 -17.74
CA PHE A 295 9.15 -0.09 -17.47
C PHE A 295 9.33 -1.11 -18.60
N ARG A 296 9.70 -0.68 -19.82
CA ARG A 296 9.86 -1.57 -20.98
C ARG A 296 11.26 -2.15 -21.12
N ARG A 297 12.19 -1.75 -20.25
CA ARG A 297 13.55 -2.27 -20.25
C ARG A 297 13.55 -3.76 -19.94
N VAL A 298 14.44 -4.48 -20.62
CA VAL A 298 14.75 -5.88 -20.34
C VAL A 298 16.16 -5.98 -19.76
N ASN A 299 16.37 -6.95 -18.87
CA ASN A 299 17.69 -7.27 -18.33
C ASN A 299 18.54 -8.06 -19.35
N HIS A 300 19.78 -8.41 -18.99
CA HIS A 300 20.66 -9.23 -19.86
C HIS A 300 20.09 -10.62 -20.17
N ALA A 301 19.10 -11.11 -19.41
CA ALA A 301 18.38 -12.36 -19.68
C ALA A 301 17.14 -12.17 -20.60
N HIS A 302 16.94 -10.97 -21.15
CA HIS A 302 15.74 -10.57 -21.89
C HIS A 302 14.44 -10.68 -21.07
N GLU A 303 14.54 -10.67 -19.74
CA GLU A 303 13.37 -10.65 -18.87
C GLU A 303 12.86 -9.22 -18.74
N THR A 304 11.57 -9.02 -19.01
CA THR A 304 10.85 -7.78 -18.65
C THR A 304 10.53 -7.77 -17.15
N LEU A 305 10.12 -6.62 -16.62
CA LEU A 305 9.61 -6.52 -15.25
C LEU A 305 8.50 -7.55 -14.98
N LEU A 306 7.60 -7.79 -15.93
CA LEU A 306 6.54 -8.81 -15.79
C LEU A 306 7.11 -10.21 -15.59
N HIS A 307 8.18 -10.59 -16.30
CA HIS A 307 8.82 -11.90 -16.12
C HIS A 307 9.36 -12.06 -14.70
N SER A 308 10.03 -11.03 -14.16
CA SER A 308 10.53 -11.03 -12.79
C SER A 308 9.40 -11.14 -11.77
N MET A 309 8.29 -10.42 -12.00
CA MET A 309 7.10 -10.47 -11.14
C MET A 309 6.40 -11.83 -11.15
N ILE A 310 6.27 -12.45 -12.32
CA ILE A 310 5.61 -13.76 -12.49
C ILE A 310 6.46 -14.89 -11.89
N SER A 311 7.77 -14.85 -12.11
CA SER A 311 8.73 -15.84 -11.57
C SER A 311 8.72 -15.89 -10.02
N ALA A 312 8.39 -14.79 -9.37
CA ALA A 312 8.32 -14.68 -7.92
C ALA A 312 6.94 -15.02 -7.30
N ARG A 313 5.94 -15.41 -8.12
CA ARG A 313 4.58 -15.78 -7.66
C ARG A 313 4.54 -16.83 -6.55
N GLY A 314 5.50 -17.76 -6.50
CA GLY A 314 5.53 -18.86 -5.51
C GLY A 314 5.98 -18.48 -4.10
N GLN A 315 6.37 -17.22 -3.85
CA GLN A 315 6.96 -16.79 -2.57
C GLN A 315 6.09 -15.79 -1.78
N TYR A 316 4.91 -15.43 -2.30
CA TYR A 316 4.08 -14.38 -1.73
C TYR A 316 3.11 -14.91 -0.67
N SER A 317 3.06 -14.23 0.49
CA SER A 317 2.17 -14.56 1.60
C SER A 317 0.73 -14.05 1.43
N GLY A 318 0.47 -13.21 0.42
CA GLY A 318 -0.82 -12.55 0.16
C GLY A 318 -1.60 -13.03 -1.07
N GLY A 319 -1.21 -14.15 -1.70
CA GLY A 319 -1.91 -14.75 -2.85
C GLY A 319 -1.85 -13.97 -4.18
N GLU A 320 -2.38 -14.57 -5.24
CA GLU A 320 -2.42 -14.01 -6.61
C GLU A 320 -3.17 -12.67 -6.72
N GLU A 321 -4.14 -12.44 -5.82
CA GLU A 321 -5.03 -11.26 -5.82
C GLU A 321 -4.29 -9.91 -5.71
N MET A 322 -3.12 -9.88 -5.06
CA MET A 322 -2.34 -8.65 -4.89
C MET A 322 -1.50 -8.25 -6.10
N ILE A 323 -1.17 -9.19 -6.99
CA ILE A 323 -0.33 -8.94 -8.17
C ILE A 323 -1.17 -8.52 -9.38
N GLN A 324 -2.42 -8.97 -9.47
CA GLN A 324 -3.34 -8.68 -10.58
C GLN A 324 -3.46 -7.17 -10.92
N PRO A 325 -3.66 -6.27 -9.94
CA PRO A 325 -3.77 -4.83 -10.22
C PRO A 325 -2.47 -4.23 -10.79
N VAL A 326 -1.32 -4.76 -10.36
CA VAL A 326 -0.02 -4.31 -10.85
C VAL A 326 0.22 -4.80 -12.27
N ILE A 327 -0.15 -6.03 -12.59
CA ILE A 327 -0.09 -6.49 -13.98
C ILE A 327 -1.04 -5.66 -14.86
N ALA A 328 -2.26 -5.38 -14.40
CA ALA A 328 -3.20 -4.52 -15.12
C ALA A 328 -2.62 -3.10 -15.35
N PHE A 329 -1.90 -2.55 -14.38
CA PHE A 329 -1.19 -1.27 -14.54
C PHE A 329 -0.10 -1.35 -15.63
N LEU A 330 0.75 -2.38 -15.57
CA LEU A 330 1.87 -2.56 -16.49
C LEU A 330 1.41 -2.85 -17.93
N VAL A 331 0.35 -3.64 -18.09
CA VAL A 331 -0.24 -3.96 -19.40
C VAL A 331 -1.08 -2.79 -19.92
N GLY A 332 -1.99 -2.25 -19.12
CA GLY A 332 -2.95 -1.24 -19.58
C GLY A 332 -2.38 0.18 -19.69
N LYS A 333 -1.65 0.65 -18.66
CA LYS A 333 -1.17 2.05 -18.60
C LYS A 333 0.21 2.20 -19.24
N VAL A 334 1.10 1.26 -18.97
CA VAL A 334 2.49 1.29 -19.45
C VAL A 334 2.64 0.63 -20.83
N ARG A 335 1.71 -0.26 -21.20
CA ARG A 335 1.73 -1.04 -22.45
C ARG A 335 3.00 -1.90 -22.56
N ILE A 336 3.32 -2.66 -21.51
CA ILE A 336 4.32 -3.73 -21.62
C ILE A 336 3.74 -4.83 -22.50
N ASP A 337 4.51 -5.28 -23.47
CA ASP A 337 4.16 -6.40 -24.34
C ASP A 337 4.15 -7.71 -23.55
N ILE A 338 2.97 -8.33 -23.43
CA ILE A 338 2.74 -9.60 -22.74
C ILE A 338 3.25 -10.80 -23.53
N ASN A 339 3.50 -10.63 -24.83
CA ASN A 339 4.01 -11.67 -25.72
C ASN A 339 5.54 -11.68 -25.80
N THR A 340 6.22 -10.70 -25.17
CA THR A 340 7.68 -10.70 -25.08
C THR A 340 8.15 -12.00 -24.44
N GLN A 341 9.06 -12.69 -25.13
CA GLN A 341 9.67 -13.93 -24.67
C GLN A 341 11.02 -13.64 -24.03
N ASP A 342 11.27 -14.22 -22.85
CA ASP A 342 12.62 -14.24 -22.28
C ASP A 342 13.56 -15.19 -23.04
N ARG A 343 14.85 -15.25 -22.64
CA ARG A 343 15.82 -16.19 -23.24
C ARG A 343 15.42 -17.67 -23.15
N LYS A 344 14.47 -18.02 -22.31
CA LYS A 344 13.96 -19.40 -22.12
C LYS A 344 12.65 -19.63 -22.89
N GLY A 345 12.20 -18.67 -23.70
CA GLY A 345 10.96 -18.77 -24.48
C GLY A 345 9.68 -18.62 -23.64
N ARG A 346 9.79 -18.19 -22.38
CA ARG A 346 8.61 -17.98 -21.52
C ARG A 346 7.96 -16.66 -21.90
N THR A 347 6.64 -16.63 -22.06
CA THR A 347 5.87 -15.40 -22.23
C THR A 347 5.44 -14.85 -20.87
N ALA A 348 5.38 -13.52 -20.75
CA ALA A 348 4.89 -12.80 -19.57
C ALA A 348 3.35 -12.88 -19.45
N THR A 349 2.79 -14.08 -19.34
CA THR A 349 1.32 -14.27 -19.28
C THR A 349 0.76 -14.16 -17.85
N VAL A 350 -0.29 -13.33 -17.71
CA VAL A 350 -1.33 -13.44 -16.68
C VAL A 350 -1.89 -14.87 -16.74
N PRO A 351 -2.26 -15.53 -15.62
CA PRO A 351 -2.78 -16.89 -15.67
C PRO A 351 -3.92 -16.95 -16.70
N ARG A 352 -3.82 -17.88 -17.65
CA ARG A 352 -4.86 -18.16 -18.65
C ARG A 352 -6.08 -18.85 -18.04
N ASP A 353 -6.06 -19.09 -16.73
CA ASP A 353 -7.10 -19.76 -15.99
C ASP A 353 -8.10 -18.75 -15.42
N ILE A 354 -8.65 -17.88 -16.28
CA ILE A 354 -9.97 -17.33 -15.98
C ILE A 354 -10.90 -18.53 -16.12
N PRO A 355 -11.58 -18.99 -15.06
CA PRO A 355 -12.48 -20.11 -15.19
C PRO A 355 -13.57 -19.73 -16.20
N VAL A 356 -13.57 -20.42 -17.34
CA VAL A 356 -14.59 -20.28 -18.37
C VAL A 356 -15.78 -21.09 -17.90
N TYR A 357 -16.79 -20.40 -17.41
CA TYR A 357 -18.09 -20.98 -17.14
C TYR A 357 -18.98 -20.71 -18.36
N ASP A 358 -19.70 -21.73 -18.84
CA ASP A 358 -20.69 -21.57 -19.91
C ASP A 358 -21.94 -20.85 -19.36
N LEU A 359 -23.14 -21.43 -19.48
CA LEU A 359 -24.37 -20.78 -19.05
C LEU A 359 -24.67 -21.12 -17.59
N PHE A 360 -25.13 -20.15 -16.80
CA PHE A 360 -25.67 -20.42 -15.47
C PHE A 360 -27.20 -20.42 -15.52
N ILE A 361 -27.81 -21.60 -15.48
CA ILE A 361 -29.26 -21.81 -15.60
C ILE A 361 -29.73 -22.70 -14.45
N ASP A 362 -30.78 -22.28 -13.74
CA ASP A 362 -31.44 -23.05 -12.68
C ASP A 362 -30.48 -23.49 -11.57
N ASN A 363 -29.67 -22.55 -11.06
CA ASN A 363 -28.63 -22.75 -10.04
C ASN A 363 -27.50 -23.73 -10.42
N LYS A 364 -27.29 -23.96 -11.73
CA LYS A 364 -26.23 -24.84 -12.23
C LYS A 364 -25.52 -24.23 -13.42
N PHE A 365 -24.24 -24.53 -13.56
CA PHE A 365 -23.54 -24.32 -14.83
C PHE A 365 -23.95 -25.41 -15.82
N VAL A 366 -24.27 -25.02 -17.05
CA VAL A 366 -24.70 -25.90 -18.13
C VAL A 366 -23.98 -25.53 -19.42
N ASP A 367 -23.64 -26.54 -20.21
CA ASP A 367 -22.95 -26.35 -21.48
C ASP A 367 -23.85 -25.59 -22.47
N ALA A 368 -23.27 -24.58 -23.13
CA ALA A 368 -23.95 -23.82 -24.17
C ALA A 368 -24.08 -24.65 -25.46
N THR A 369 -25.23 -24.56 -26.12
CA THR A 369 -25.53 -25.35 -27.33
C THR A 369 -25.62 -24.53 -28.62
N GLY A 370 -25.37 -23.22 -28.55
CA GLY A 370 -25.33 -22.35 -29.72
C GLY A 370 -23.96 -22.31 -30.41
N ASP A 371 -23.83 -21.37 -31.33
CA ASP A 371 -22.62 -21.13 -32.11
C ASP A 371 -21.52 -20.46 -31.28
N ASP A 372 -20.27 -20.67 -31.67
CA ASP A 372 -19.11 -20.03 -31.06
C ASP A 372 -19.12 -18.52 -31.30
N PHE A 373 -18.89 -17.75 -30.24
CA PHE A 373 -18.73 -16.30 -30.25
C PHE A 373 -17.30 -15.95 -29.82
N THR A 374 -16.57 -15.24 -30.69
CA THR A 374 -15.20 -14.83 -30.39
C THR A 374 -15.16 -13.36 -30.00
N VAL A 375 -14.58 -13.10 -28.83
CA VAL A 375 -14.33 -11.77 -28.30
C VAL A 375 -12.94 -11.32 -28.71
N TYR A 376 -12.84 -10.11 -29.24
CA TYR A 376 -11.58 -9.50 -29.66
C TYR A 376 -11.31 -8.26 -28.83
N ASN A 377 -10.04 -8.01 -28.52
CA ASN A 377 -9.65 -6.79 -27.85
C ASN A 377 -9.83 -5.60 -28.81
N PRO A 378 -10.63 -4.58 -28.44
CA PRO A 378 -10.98 -3.50 -29.36
C PRO A 378 -9.78 -2.57 -29.67
N ALA A 379 -8.71 -2.61 -28.87
CA ALA A 379 -7.53 -1.79 -29.08
C ALA A 379 -6.43 -2.48 -29.91
N THR A 380 -6.39 -3.82 -29.91
CA THR A 380 -5.32 -4.58 -30.57
C THR A 380 -5.81 -5.51 -31.68
N GLU A 381 -7.12 -5.72 -31.80
CA GLU A 381 -7.75 -6.71 -32.68
C GLU A 381 -7.33 -8.16 -32.40
N GLU A 382 -6.58 -8.38 -31.32
CA GLU A 382 -6.18 -9.72 -30.90
C GLU A 382 -7.35 -10.44 -30.24
N LYS A 383 -7.47 -11.74 -30.50
CA LYS A 383 -8.47 -12.61 -29.88
C LYS A 383 -8.27 -12.67 -28.36
N ILE A 384 -9.31 -12.31 -27.60
CA ILE A 384 -9.36 -12.47 -26.14
C ILE A 384 -9.77 -13.89 -25.78
N ILE A 385 -10.96 -14.31 -26.23
CA ILE A 385 -11.54 -15.63 -25.90
C ILE A 385 -12.56 -16.05 -26.97
N THR A 386 -12.78 -17.35 -27.13
CA THR A 386 -13.98 -17.87 -27.79
C THR A 386 -14.84 -18.55 -26.74
N ILE A 387 -16.09 -18.13 -26.64
CA ILE A 387 -17.10 -18.74 -25.77
C ILE A 387 -18.22 -19.33 -26.65
N LYS A 388 -18.99 -20.28 -26.14
CA LYS A 388 -20.19 -20.73 -26.84
C LYS A 388 -21.38 -19.83 -26.51
N GLY A 389 -22.10 -19.40 -27.54
CA GLY A 389 -23.36 -18.67 -27.40
C GLY A 389 -24.51 -19.58 -26.96
N ALA A 390 -25.54 -18.99 -26.35
CA ALA A 390 -26.77 -19.71 -26.03
C ALA A 390 -27.59 -19.97 -27.31
N SER A 391 -28.10 -21.19 -27.48
CA SER A 391 -29.10 -21.45 -28.52
C SER A 391 -30.50 -21.06 -28.05
N GLU A 392 -31.48 -21.04 -28.95
CA GLU A 392 -32.90 -20.86 -28.62
C GLU A 392 -33.35 -21.84 -27.52
N LYS A 393 -32.89 -23.10 -27.56
CA LYS A 393 -33.22 -24.10 -26.53
C LYS A 393 -32.65 -23.76 -25.16
N ASP A 394 -31.49 -23.11 -25.10
CA ASP A 394 -30.89 -22.70 -23.84
C ASP A 394 -31.61 -21.49 -23.25
N VAL A 395 -32.05 -20.56 -24.11
CA VAL A 395 -32.93 -19.46 -23.72
C VAL A 395 -34.25 -20.01 -23.17
N ASP A 396 -34.87 -20.99 -23.83
CA ASP A 396 -36.09 -21.64 -23.34
C ASP A 396 -35.88 -22.30 -21.97
N LYS A 397 -34.75 -22.97 -21.73
CA LYS A 397 -34.43 -23.54 -20.41
C LYS A 397 -34.34 -22.44 -19.35
N ALA A 398 -33.66 -21.34 -19.65
CA ALA A 398 -33.51 -20.21 -18.73
C ALA A 398 -34.85 -19.54 -18.42
N VAL A 399 -35.67 -19.28 -19.43
CA VAL A 399 -37.02 -18.69 -19.29
C VAL A 399 -37.93 -19.62 -18.49
N ASN A 400 -37.90 -20.92 -18.77
CA ASN A 400 -38.68 -21.89 -18.00
C ASN A 400 -38.23 -21.99 -16.54
N ALA A 401 -36.92 -21.91 -16.27
CA ALA A 401 -36.39 -21.86 -14.90
C ALA A 401 -36.85 -20.60 -14.17
N ALA A 402 -36.79 -19.43 -14.83
CA ALA A 402 -37.29 -18.18 -14.29
C ALA A 402 -38.80 -18.23 -14.01
N HIS A 403 -39.61 -18.82 -14.90
CA HIS A 403 -41.04 -19.03 -14.66
C HIS A 403 -41.33 -19.97 -13.49
N ARG A 404 -40.56 -21.05 -13.33
CA ARG A 404 -40.68 -21.94 -12.16
C ARG A 404 -40.35 -21.21 -10.88
N ALA A 405 -39.25 -20.45 -10.86
CA ALA A 405 -38.87 -19.63 -9.71
C ALA A 405 -39.94 -18.58 -9.39
N PHE A 406 -40.47 -17.89 -10.41
CA PHE A 406 -41.54 -16.91 -10.21
C PHE A 406 -42.83 -17.53 -9.66
N LYS A 407 -43.15 -18.77 -10.05
CA LYS A 407 -44.32 -19.50 -9.54
C LYS A 407 -44.05 -20.27 -8.24
N SER A 408 -42.85 -20.18 -7.69
CA SER A 408 -42.47 -20.81 -6.42
C SER A 408 -42.35 -19.76 -5.31
N GLU A 409 -41.68 -20.14 -4.21
CA GLU A 409 -41.51 -19.37 -2.98
C GLU A 409 -40.95 -17.95 -3.22
N TRP A 410 -40.26 -17.68 -4.34
CA TRP A 410 -39.77 -16.34 -4.67
C TRP A 410 -40.88 -15.29 -4.73
N SER A 411 -42.04 -15.64 -5.30
CA SER A 411 -43.19 -14.72 -5.37
C SER A 411 -43.84 -14.47 -4.01
N ASP A 412 -43.73 -15.44 -3.11
CA ASP A 412 -44.25 -15.37 -1.75
C ASP A 412 -43.30 -14.64 -0.78
N LEU A 413 -42.04 -14.41 -1.16
CA LEU A 413 -41.08 -13.69 -0.33
C LEU A 413 -41.51 -12.24 -0.08
N VAL A 414 -41.45 -11.86 1.19
CA VAL A 414 -41.68 -10.48 1.64
C VAL A 414 -40.60 -9.56 1.05
N ALA A 415 -40.94 -8.30 0.82
CA ALA A 415 -40.07 -7.35 0.12
C ALA A 415 -38.67 -7.20 0.77
N VAL A 416 -38.59 -7.32 2.11
CA VAL A 416 -37.34 -7.22 2.87
C VAL A 416 -36.40 -8.39 2.58
N ASP A 417 -36.92 -9.61 2.46
CA ASP A 417 -36.10 -10.80 2.18
C ASP A 417 -35.61 -10.79 0.73
N ARG A 418 -36.47 -10.36 -0.21
CA ARG A 418 -36.07 -10.11 -1.60
C ARG A 418 -34.98 -9.05 -1.70
N TYR A 419 -35.12 -7.95 -0.94
CA TYR A 419 -34.08 -6.94 -0.83
C TYR A 419 -32.77 -7.53 -0.30
N ALA A 420 -32.80 -8.34 0.76
CA ALA A 420 -31.60 -8.94 1.33
C ALA A 420 -30.85 -9.82 0.33
N LEU A 421 -31.57 -10.60 -0.49
CA LEU A 421 -30.98 -11.42 -1.55
C LEU A 421 -30.34 -10.57 -2.66
N LEU A 422 -31.04 -9.54 -3.14
CA LEU A 422 -30.48 -8.60 -4.14
C LEU A 422 -29.30 -7.81 -3.60
N TYR A 423 -29.36 -7.41 -2.32
CA TYR A 423 -28.28 -6.70 -1.65
C TYR A 423 -27.04 -7.58 -1.51
N LYS A 424 -27.21 -8.87 -1.23
CA LYS A 424 -26.09 -9.82 -1.19
C LYS A 424 -25.39 -9.95 -2.55
N ILE A 425 -26.13 -9.89 -3.66
CA ILE A 425 -25.52 -9.81 -5.00
C ILE A 425 -24.69 -8.53 -5.13
N ALA A 426 -25.23 -7.38 -4.69
CA ALA A 426 -24.49 -6.11 -4.71
C ALA A 426 -23.22 -6.14 -3.84
N GLU A 427 -23.26 -6.78 -2.66
CA GLU A 427 -22.08 -6.97 -1.81
C GLU A 427 -21.01 -7.83 -2.49
N LEU A 428 -21.40 -8.89 -3.19
CA LEU A 428 -20.48 -9.73 -3.96
C LEU A 428 -19.87 -8.96 -5.14
N VAL A 429 -20.69 -8.16 -5.84
CA VAL A 429 -20.21 -7.27 -6.92
C VAL A 429 -19.26 -6.21 -6.37
N ASP A 430 -19.53 -5.58 -5.23
CA ASP A 430 -18.64 -4.57 -4.64
C ASP A 430 -17.34 -5.19 -4.11
N ARG A 431 -17.39 -6.41 -3.55
CA ARG A 431 -16.21 -7.21 -3.20
C ARG A 431 -15.31 -7.41 -4.42
N ASP A 432 -15.90 -7.80 -5.55
CA ASP A 432 -15.16 -8.18 -6.77
C ASP A 432 -15.05 -7.05 -7.81
N ARG A 433 -15.47 -5.82 -7.46
CA ARG A 433 -15.64 -4.70 -8.40
C ARG A 433 -14.42 -4.39 -9.24
N LYS A 434 -13.22 -4.60 -8.69
CA LYS A 434 -11.96 -4.34 -9.40
C LYS A 434 -11.72 -5.38 -10.49
N LEU A 435 -12.03 -6.65 -10.22
CA LEU A 435 -11.93 -7.72 -11.21
C LEU A 435 -12.97 -7.50 -12.30
N LEU A 436 -14.23 -7.30 -11.93
CA LEU A 436 -15.33 -7.05 -12.86
C LEU A 436 -15.06 -5.84 -13.77
N ALA A 437 -14.66 -4.70 -13.19
CA ALA A 437 -14.32 -3.50 -13.96
C ALA A 437 -13.08 -3.70 -14.85
N SER A 438 -12.13 -4.55 -14.46
CA SER A 438 -10.94 -4.82 -15.27
C SER A 438 -11.26 -5.73 -16.46
N ILE A 439 -12.11 -6.74 -16.27
CA ILE A 439 -12.61 -7.61 -17.35
C ILE A 439 -13.43 -6.76 -18.32
N ASP A 440 -14.35 -5.95 -17.80
CA ASP A 440 -15.21 -5.08 -18.59
C ASP A 440 -14.40 -4.05 -19.38
N ALA A 441 -13.39 -3.42 -18.77
CA ALA A 441 -12.50 -2.49 -19.47
C ALA A 441 -11.55 -3.18 -20.46
N PHE A 442 -11.24 -4.47 -20.27
CA PHE A 442 -10.39 -5.24 -21.19
C PHE A 442 -11.15 -5.69 -22.43
N ASP A 443 -12.40 -6.11 -22.25
CA ASP A 443 -13.35 -6.47 -23.30
C ASP A 443 -13.87 -5.22 -24.07
N ASN A 444 -14.33 -4.20 -23.35
CA ASN A 444 -14.93 -3.00 -23.93
C ASN A 444 -13.94 -1.87 -24.26
N GLY A 445 -12.71 -1.91 -23.71
CA GLY A 445 -11.69 -0.88 -23.94
C GLY A 445 -12.03 0.50 -23.35
N LYS A 446 -11.28 1.53 -23.77
CA LYS A 446 -11.67 2.94 -23.57
C LYS A 446 -12.65 3.30 -24.66
N THR A 447 -13.81 3.83 -24.26
CA THR A 447 -14.81 4.30 -25.20
C THR A 447 -14.25 5.39 -26.10
N THR A 448 -14.16 5.13 -27.40
CA THR A 448 -13.89 6.15 -28.41
C THR A 448 -15.21 6.80 -28.84
N GLU A 449 -15.14 7.99 -29.42
CA GLU A 449 -16.31 8.82 -29.75
C GLU A 449 -17.26 8.13 -30.74
N ASP A 450 -16.77 7.13 -31.48
CA ASP A 450 -17.50 6.36 -32.47
C ASP A 450 -18.22 5.12 -31.94
N MET A 451 -17.96 4.72 -30.69
CA MET A 451 -18.56 3.51 -30.12
C MET A 451 -20.04 3.68 -29.81
N ALA A 452 -20.82 2.60 -30.01
CA ALA A 452 -22.26 2.58 -29.76
C ALA A 452 -22.62 2.99 -28.32
N ILE A 453 -21.85 2.56 -27.32
CA ILE A 453 -22.08 2.92 -25.90
C ILE A 453 -21.96 4.44 -25.62
N VAL A 454 -21.31 5.21 -26.49
CA VAL A 454 -21.17 6.67 -26.39
C VAL A 454 -22.27 7.40 -27.17
N ARG A 455 -22.67 6.84 -28.32
CA ARG A 455 -23.60 7.48 -29.27
C ARG A 455 -25.06 7.11 -29.04
N ASP A 456 -25.31 5.90 -28.55
CA ASP A 456 -26.64 5.34 -28.36
C ASP A 456 -27.07 5.38 -26.89
N GLU A 457 -28.37 5.47 -26.67
CA GLU A 457 -28.95 5.58 -25.33
C GLU A 457 -28.97 4.19 -24.67
N ILE A 458 -28.06 3.98 -23.72
CA ILE A 458 -28.00 2.76 -22.92
C ILE A 458 -28.74 2.94 -21.59
N PHE A 459 -29.95 2.37 -21.48
CA PHE A 459 -30.69 2.31 -20.22
C PHE A 459 -30.07 1.20 -19.33
N GLY A 460 -29.11 1.56 -18.46
CA GLY A 460 -28.42 0.59 -17.61
C GLY A 460 -27.46 1.23 -16.59
N PRO A 461 -26.77 0.45 -15.73
CA PRO A 461 -25.93 0.97 -14.64
C PRO A 461 -24.57 1.52 -15.10
N VAL A 462 -24.34 1.68 -16.40
CA VAL A 462 -23.04 1.99 -16.99
C VAL A 462 -23.03 3.42 -17.52
N VAL A 463 -21.94 4.16 -17.29
CA VAL A 463 -21.77 5.54 -17.76
C VAL A 463 -20.45 5.70 -18.51
N ALA A 464 -20.51 6.29 -19.71
CA ALA A 464 -19.31 6.69 -20.44
C ALA A 464 -18.77 8.03 -19.93
N ILE A 465 -17.47 8.09 -19.63
CA ILE A 465 -16.82 9.31 -19.12
C ILE A 465 -15.75 9.78 -20.11
N ALA A 466 -15.93 10.99 -20.65
CA ALA A 466 -14.99 11.60 -21.59
C ALA A 466 -14.46 12.96 -21.08
N LYS A 467 -13.17 13.21 -21.34
CA LYS A 467 -12.55 14.53 -21.07
C LYS A 467 -12.74 15.48 -22.26
N PHE A 468 -12.82 16.77 -21.95
CA PHE A 468 -12.84 17.86 -22.90
C PHE A 468 -11.99 19.03 -22.40
N SER A 469 -11.51 19.87 -23.32
CA SER A 469 -10.66 21.02 -22.98
C SER A 469 -11.32 22.38 -23.25
N THR A 470 -12.39 22.42 -24.06
CA THR A 470 -13.09 23.66 -24.41
C THR A 470 -14.61 23.45 -24.42
N VAL A 471 -15.35 24.56 -24.32
CA VAL A 471 -16.82 24.56 -24.41
C VAL A 471 -17.28 24.05 -25.78
N ASP A 472 -16.62 24.46 -26.87
CA ASP A 472 -17.01 24.02 -28.21
C ASP A 472 -16.82 22.51 -28.40
N LYS A 473 -15.74 21.95 -27.86
CA LYS A 473 -15.50 20.50 -27.91
C LYS A 473 -16.54 19.72 -27.13
N VAL A 474 -16.93 20.17 -25.92
CA VAL A 474 -17.94 19.44 -25.14
C VAL A 474 -19.32 19.54 -25.76
N VAL A 475 -19.69 20.69 -26.34
CA VAL A 475 -20.97 20.85 -27.06
C VAL A 475 -21.01 19.94 -28.29
N ALA A 476 -19.94 19.90 -29.09
CA ALA A 476 -19.86 19.01 -30.25
C ALA A 476 -20.02 17.54 -29.84
N LYS A 477 -19.28 17.10 -28.80
CA LYS A 477 -19.36 15.73 -28.27
C LYS A 477 -20.74 15.38 -27.72
N ALA A 478 -21.32 16.25 -26.91
CA ALA A 478 -22.64 16.02 -26.32
C ALA A 478 -23.76 15.96 -27.36
N ASN A 479 -23.56 16.61 -28.51
CA ASN A 479 -24.50 16.56 -29.62
C ASN A 479 -24.21 15.42 -30.62
N ASP A 480 -23.07 14.72 -30.53
CA ASP A 480 -22.73 13.57 -31.39
C ASP A 480 -23.36 12.27 -30.86
N THR A 481 -24.66 12.32 -30.59
CA THR A 481 -25.49 11.22 -30.09
C THR A 481 -26.66 11.00 -31.05
N SER A 482 -27.16 9.78 -31.15
CA SER A 482 -28.35 9.48 -31.96
C SER A 482 -29.63 10.07 -31.33
N TYR A 483 -29.64 10.20 -30.00
CA TYR A 483 -30.77 10.61 -29.17
C TYR A 483 -30.48 11.88 -28.37
N GLY A 484 -31.51 12.52 -27.84
CA GLY A 484 -31.38 13.82 -27.17
C GLY A 484 -32.44 14.08 -26.12
N LEU A 485 -32.69 13.13 -25.23
CA LEU A 485 -33.76 13.26 -24.23
C LEU A 485 -33.49 14.40 -23.26
N ALA A 486 -32.40 14.31 -22.50
CA ALA A 486 -32.05 15.30 -21.49
C ALA A 486 -30.53 15.43 -21.27
N ALA A 487 -30.11 16.52 -20.66
CA ALA A 487 -28.73 16.78 -20.27
C ALA A 487 -28.65 17.45 -18.90
N ALA A 488 -27.55 17.24 -18.18
CA ALA A 488 -27.27 17.91 -16.91
C ALA A 488 -25.92 18.63 -16.96
N LEU A 489 -25.89 19.89 -16.54
CA LEU A 489 -24.72 20.77 -16.57
C LEU A 489 -24.34 21.22 -15.17
N PHE A 490 -23.16 20.83 -14.71
CA PHE A 490 -22.64 21.22 -13.39
C PHE A 490 -21.53 22.26 -13.54
N THR A 491 -21.74 23.46 -13.00
CA THR A 491 -20.73 24.52 -13.02
C THR A 491 -20.98 25.61 -11.98
N LYS A 492 -19.90 26.20 -11.46
CA LYS A 492 -19.94 27.41 -10.61
C LYS A 492 -20.28 28.68 -11.39
N LYS A 493 -20.15 28.68 -12.72
CA LYS A 493 -20.37 29.86 -13.59
C LYS A 493 -21.68 29.72 -14.36
N VAL A 494 -22.79 30.12 -13.75
CA VAL A 494 -24.16 29.91 -14.28
C VAL A 494 -24.36 30.55 -15.67
N ALA A 495 -23.79 31.73 -15.94
CA ALA A 495 -23.86 32.34 -17.27
C ALA A 495 -23.31 31.43 -18.38
N ARG A 496 -22.24 30.68 -18.09
CA ARG A 496 -21.67 29.69 -19.02
C ARG A 496 -22.60 28.49 -19.21
N ALA A 497 -23.31 28.07 -18.15
CA ALA A 497 -24.29 27.00 -18.24
C ALA A 497 -25.43 27.38 -19.19
N TYR A 498 -25.96 28.60 -19.11
CA TYR A 498 -26.99 29.10 -20.04
C TYR A 498 -26.50 29.08 -21.50
N THR A 499 -25.28 29.55 -21.77
CA THR A 499 -24.71 29.49 -23.12
C THR A 499 -24.58 28.07 -23.64
N ILE A 500 -24.17 27.12 -22.79
CA ILE A 500 -24.06 25.71 -23.17
C ILE A 500 -25.43 25.09 -23.38
N ALA A 501 -26.38 25.32 -22.48
CA ALA A 501 -27.74 24.78 -22.53
C ALA A 501 -28.44 25.11 -23.85
N HIS A 502 -28.32 26.34 -24.35
CA HIS A 502 -28.87 26.73 -25.65
C HIS A 502 -28.24 26.03 -26.85
N ARG A 503 -27.02 25.51 -26.71
CA ARG A 503 -26.27 24.85 -27.78
C ARG A 503 -26.42 23.32 -27.75
N LEU A 504 -26.95 22.77 -26.67
CA LEU A 504 -27.19 21.33 -26.55
C LEU A 504 -28.45 20.95 -27.33
N GLN A 505 -28.35 19.87 -28.09
CA GLN A 505 -29.47 19.21 -28.77
C GLN A 505 -30.13 18.21 -27.83
N ALA A 506 -30.47 18.68 -26.64
CA ALA A 506 -31.26 17.97 -25.64
C ALA A 506 -32.39 18.91 -25.21
N ARG A 507 -33.58 18.36 -24.98
CA ARG A 507 -34.75 19.20 -24.71
C ARG A 507 -34.75 19.74 -23.29
N ILE A 508 -34.52 18.85 -22.33
CA ILE A 508 -34.39 19.21 -20.93
C ILE A 508 -32.91 19.37 -20.63
N VAL A 509 -32.54 20.53 -20.12
CA VAL A 509 -31.19 20.78 -19.64
C VAL A 509 -31.27 21.24 -18.19
N TRP A 510 -30.82 20.40 -17.27
CA TRP A 510 -30.68 20.75 -15.87
C TRP A 510 -29.37 21.51 -15.63
N ILE A 511 -29.40 22.51 -14.76
CA ILE A 511 -28.20 23.26 -14.37
C ILE A 511 -28.02 23.10 -12.87
N ASN A 512 -26.89 22.50 -12.47
CA ASN A 512 -26.57 22.15 -11.08
C ASN A 512 -27.61 21.25 -10.40
N SER A 513 -28.37 20.50 -11.18
CA SER A 513 -29.33 19.48 -10.75
C SER A 513 -29.44 18.38 -11.81
N SER A 514 -30.24 17.34 -11.54
CA SER A 514 -30.55 16.28 -12.51
C SER A 514 -31.81 15.53 -12.07
N GLY A 515 -32.73 15.30 -13.01
CA GLY A 515 -33.92 14.45 -12.78
C GLY A 515 -35.08 15.14 -12.06
N ASP A 516 -34.93 16.39 -11.64
CA ASP A 516 -35.99 17.20 -11.06
C ASP A 516 -36.83 17.89 -12.16
N SER A 517 -38.14 17.67 -12.18
CA SER A 517 -39.05 18.34 -13.12
C SER A 517 -40.40 18.62 -12.49
N HIS A 518 -41.00 19.75 -12.85
CA HIS A 518 -42.36 20.10 -12.43
C HIS A 518 -43.36 19.56 -13.45
N PHE A 519 -44.52 19.05 -13.00
CA PHE A 519 -45.55 18.46 -13.88
C PHE A 519 -46.15 19.44 -14.92
N GLY A 520 -45.90 20.74 -14.77
CA GLY A 520 -46.27 21.78 -15.74
C GLY A 520 -45.25 22.00 -16.87
N ILE A 521 -44.04 21.41 -16.77
CA ILE A 521 -42.96 21.56 -17.74
C ILE A 521 -43.01 20.37 -18.70
N PRO A 522 -42.98 20.58 -20.03
CA PRO A 522 -43.02 19.49 -20.98
C PRO A 522 -41.79 18.59 -20.88
N PHE A 523 -42.01 17.29 -20.87
CA PHE A 523 -40.99 16.26 -21.00
C PHE A 523 -41.07 15.64 -22.39
N CYS A 524 -40.05 15.87 -23.18
CA CYS A 524 -39.80 15.19 -24.45
C CYS A 524 -38.31 15.31 -24.74
N GLY A 525 -37.82 14.66 -25.78
CA GLY A 525 -36.45 14.82 -26.22
C GLY A 525 -36.29 15.72 -27.45
N TYR A 526 -35.08 15.70 -27.98
CA TYR A 526 -34.66 16.23 -29.26
C TYR A 526 -34.30 15.05 -30.18
N LYS A 527 -34.17 15.29 -31.49
CA LYS A 527 -33.88 14.23 -32.49
C LYS A 527 -34.98 13.13 -32.43
N PRO A 528 -34.73 11.82 -32.68
CA PRO A 528 -35.74 10.78 -32.51
C PRO A 528 -36.43 10.74 -31.13
N SER A 529 -35.80 11.24 -30.05
CA SER A 529 -36.42 11.31 -28.72
C SER A 529 -37.54 12.37 -28.61
N GLY A 530 -37.75 13.20 -29.64
CA GLY A 530 -38.68 14.34 -29.62
C GLY A 530 -40.08 14.08 -30.20
N ILE A 531 -40.47 12.82 -30.43
CA ILE A 531 -41.81 12.49 -30.92
C ILE A 531 -42.81 12.58 -29.75
N GLY A 532 -43.80 13.48 -29.88
CA GLY A 532 -44.77 13.73 -28.81
C GLY A 532 -44.22 14.60 -27.68
N ARG A 533 -45.09 14.99 -26.76
CA ARG A 533 -44.73 15.72 -25.53
C ARG A 533 -45.55 15.18 -24.38
N GLU A 534 -44.87 14.85 -23.30
CA GLU A 534 -45.48 14.46 -22.04
C GLU A 534 -45.49 15.67 -21.09
N PHE A 535 -46.40 15.66 -20.12
CA PHE A 535 -46.61 16.74 -19.15
C PHE A 535 -46.94 18.13 -19.74
N GLY A 536 -47.35 19.04 -18.85
CA GLY A 536 -47.76 20.40 -19.20
C GLY A 536 -48.91 20.46 -20.22
N GLN A 537 -49.17 21.67 -20.72
CA GLN A 537 -50.23 21.90 -21.71
C GLN A 537 -49.93 21.23 -23.06
N TYR A 538 -48.65 21.07 -23.39
CA TYR A 538 -48.22 20.44 -24.63
C TYR A 538 -48.64 18.98 -24.77
N ALA A 539 -48.76 18.24 -23.66
CA ALA A 539 -49.32 16.89 -23.68
C ALA A 539 -50.81 16.92 -23.98
N LEU A 540 -51.56 17.86 -23.41
CA LEU A 540 -53.00 18.01 -23.67
C LEU A 540 -53.27 18.34 -25.15
N ASP A 541 -52.43 19.18 -25.76
CA ASP A 541 -52.51 19.49 -27.19
C ASP A 541 -52.35 18.23 -28.07
N ALA A 542 -51.52 17.27 -27.65
CA ALA A 542 -51.34 16.01 -28.36
C ALA A 542 -52.55 15.05 -28.22
N TYR A 543 -53.32 15.16 -27.14
CA TYR A 543 -54.53 14.38 -26.88
C TYR A 543 -55.84 15.08 -27.29
N THR A 544 -55.76 16.29 -27.85
CA THR A 544 -56.93 17.06 -28.29
C THR A 544 -56.95 17.21 -29.80
N GLN A 545 -58.17 17.33 -30.38
CA GLN A 545 -58.36 17.59 -31.80
C GLN A 545 -59.11 18.89 -32.00
N SER A 546 -58.62 19.73 -32.90
CA SER A 546 -59.30 20.97 -33.27
C SER A 546 -60.48 20.67 -34.20
N LYS A 547 -61.68 21.08 -33.81
CA LYS A 547 -62.89 21.01 -34.66
C LYS A 547 -63.41 22.42 -34.92
N ALA A 548 -63.43 22.83 -36.18
CA ALA A 548 -64.11 24.06 -36.59
C ALA A 548 -65.60 23.77 -36.81
N VAL A 549 -66.47 24.58 -36.20
CA VAL A 549 -67.92 24.52 -36.42
C VAL A 549 -68.34 25.87 -37.00
N HIS A 550 -68.82 25.85 -38.24
CA HIS A 550 -69.37 27.03 -38.89
C HIS A 550 -70.90 26.91 -38.90
N VAL A 551 -71.59 27.92 -38.35
CA VAL A 551 -73.05 27.96 -38.32
C VAL A 551 -73.51 29.10 -39.20
N ASN A 552 -74.27 28.79 -40.26
CA ASN A 552 -74.95 29.81 -41.06
C ASN A 552 -76.24 30.25 -40.35
N LEU A 553 -76.30 31.50 -39.92
CA LEU A 553 -77.45 32.06 -39.20
C LEU A 553 -78.43 32.83 -40.11
N GLY A 554 -78.19 32.93 -41.42
CA GLY A 554 -78.92 33.88 -42.28
C GLY A 554 -79.23 33.43 -43.71
N SER A 555 -78.52 32.46 -44.28
CA SER A 555 -78.88 31.91 -45.60
C SER A 555 -79.58 30.58 -45.43
N LYS A 556 -80.85 30.51 -45.86
CA LYS A 556 -81.56 29.22 -46.01
C LYS A 556 -80.91 28.44 -47.15
N LEU A 557 -80.60 27.16 -46.88
CA LEU A 557 -80.16 26.19 -47.90
C LEU A 557 -81.25 25.97 -48.96
#